data_AF-A0A522TDG6-F1
#
_entry.id   AF-A0A522TDG6-F1
#
_cell.length_a   1.000
_cell.length_b   1.000
_cell.length_c   1.000
_cell.angle_alpha   90.00
_cell.angle_beta   90.00
_cell.angle_gamma   90.00
#
_symmetry.space_group_name_H-M   'P 1'
#
loop_
_entity.id
_entity.type
_entity.pdbx_description
1 polymer ?
#
loop_
_entity_poly.entity_id
_entity_poly.type
_entity_poly.pdbx_seq_one_letter_code
_entity_poly.pdbx_strand_id
1 'polypeptide(L)'
;MQLAWVSPKARDKVIELLMLALVTSMEDQAKFSKVERITQILGKLEAKRAVPVLAVNIGWHGLVSDLSLRPYPFAQALVAIGPPAVGAVGAVLRDATRPRERALAAVVLGRIGNSAAADALRSAQPRERDADVRRAIVASLREIGRAPHEGQ
;
A
#
# COMPACT_ATOMS: atom_id res chain seq x y z
N MET A 1 24.20 29.37 -5.13
CA MET A 1 24.66 28.01 -5.48
C MET A 1 23.44 27.10 -5.48
N GLN A 2 22.73 27.03 -6.62
CA GLN A 2 21.52 26.21 -6.80
C GLN A 2 21.95 24.76 -7.01
N LEU A 3 21.57 23.87 -6.09
CA LEU A 3 21.83 22.44 -6.19
C LEU A 3 21.13 21.87 -7.43
N ALA A 4 21.93 21.49 -8.42
CA ALA A 4 21.49 20.80 -9.63
C ALA A 4 20.91 19.42 -9.25
N TRP A 5 19.60 19.38 -9.07
CA TRP A 5 18.67 18.30 -9.47
C TRP A 5 19.27 16.90 -9.60
N VAL A 6 18.87 15.99 -8.70
CA VAL A 6 18.90 14.55 -8.97
C VAL A 6 18.11 14.33 -10.27
N SER A 7 18.80 14.07 -11.38
CA SER A 7 18.13 13.89 -12.68
C SER A 7 17.06 12.79 -12.56
N PRO A 8 15.95 12.85 -13.32
CA PRO A 8 14.93 11.79 -13.32
C PRO A 8 15.54 10.39 -13.51
N LYS A 9 16.59 10.29 -14.34
CA LYS A 9 17.36 9.05 -14.55
C LYS A 9 18.05 8.55 -13.27
N ALA A 10 18.66 9.44 -12.49
CA ALA A 10 19.32 9.07 -11.24
C ALA A 10 18.28 8.61 -10.19
N ARG A 11 17.13 9.30 -10.09
CA ARG A 11 16.03 8.89 -9.22
C ARG A 11 15.51 7.50 -9.59
N ASP A 12 15.25 7.27 -10.88
CA ASP A 12 14.78 5.98 -11.37
C ASP A 12 15.77 4.86 -11.06
N LYS A 13 17.07 5.13 -11.21
CA LYS A 13 18.09 4.14 -10.90
C LYS A 13 18.13 3.79 -9.41
N VAL A 14 17.98 4.79 -8.53
CA VAL A 14 17.88 4.56 -7.09
C VAL A 14 16.66 3.70 -6.76
N ILE A 15 15.49 3.98 -7.36
CA ILE A 15 14.27 3.18 -7.15
C ILE A 15 14.48 1.73 -7.59
N GLU A 16 15.09 1.51 -8.76
CA GLU A 16 15.43 0.17 -9.27
C GLU A 16 16.31 -0.62 -8.28
N LEU A 17 17.38 0.01 -7.79
CA LEU A 17 18.31 -0.62 -6.85
C LEU A 17 17.66 -0.91 -5.50
N LEU A 18 16.78 -0.02 -5.03
CA LEU A 18 15.99 -0.25 -3.82
C LEU A 18 15.03 -1.43 -3.99
N MET A 19 14.36 -1.55 -5.15
CA MET A 19 13.48 -2.69 -5.44
C MET A 19 14.26 -4.02 -5.48
N LEU A 20 15.44 -4.04 -6.10
CA LEU A 20 16.31 -5.21 -6.12
C LEU A 20 16.77 -5.59 -4.70
N ALA A 21 17.22 -4.59 -3.93
CA ALA A 21 17.63 -4.78 -2.54
C ALA A 21 16.46 -5.24 -1.64
N LEU A 22 15.23 -4.82 -1.94
CA LEU A 22 14.03 -5.24 -1.24
C LEU A 22 13.80 -6.74 -1.42
N VAL A 23 13.68 -7.20 -2.67
CA VAL A 23 13.39 -8.61 -3.02
C VAL A 23 14.44 -9.54 -2.40
N THR A 24 15.73 -9.21 -2.57
CA THR A 24 16.84 -9.99 -2.00
C THR A 24 16.88 -9.98 -0.46
N SER A 25 16.32 -8.96 0.19
CA SER A 25 16.28 -8.90 1.66
C SER A 25 15.06 -9.63 2.22
N MET A 26 14.01 -9.84 1.43
CA MET A 26 12.79 -10.53 1.87
C MET A 26 12.97 -12.04 2.02
N GLU A 27 14.00 -12.62 1.41
CA GLU A 27 14.33 -14.06 1.50
C GLU A 27 14.88 -14.47 2.88
N ASP A 28 15.31 -13.49 3.69
CA ASP A 28 15.97 -13.72 4.97
C ASP A 28 15.24 -12.97 6.09
N GLN A 29 14.63 -13.74 6.99
CA GLN A 29 13.86 -13.21 8.13
C GLN A 29 14.70 -12.31 9.05
N ALA A 30 16.02 -12.52 9.13
CA ALA A 30 16.92 -11.68 9.93
C ALA A 30 17.07 -10.25 9.35
N LYS A 31 16.66 -10.02 8.10
CA LYS A 31 16.77 -8.73 7.41
C LYS A 31 15.50 -7.88 7.51
N PHE A 32 14.63 -8.15 8.48
CA PHE A 32 13.37 -7.41 8.65
C PHE A 32 13.56 -5.88 8.66
N SER A 33 14.49 -5.39 9.48
CA SER A 33 14.76 -3.95 9.60
C SER A 33 15.22 -3.31 8.28
N LYS A 34 15.90 -4.09 7.42
CA LYS A 34 16.33 -3.62 6.09
C LYS A 34 15.15 -3.50 5.14
N VAL A 35 14.25 -4.49 5.13
CA VAL A 35 13.01 -4.43 4.35
C VAL A 35 12.14 -3.25 4.78
N GLU A 36 11.96 -3.05 6.09
CA GLU A 36 11.22 -1.91 6.62
C GLU A 36 11.81 -0.58 6.13
N ARG A 37 13.14 -0.41 6.27
CA ARG A 37 13.82 0.81 5.88
C ARG A 37 13.72 1.10 4.38
N ILE A 38 13.95 0.09 3.54
CA ILE A 38 13.84 0.22 2.08
C ILE A 38 12.42 0.63 1.70
N THR A 39 11.42 -0.02 2.30
CA THR A 39 10.01 0.23 2.00
C THR A 39 9.59 1.64 2.41
N GLN A 40 10.03 2.12 3.57
CA GLN A 40 9.83 3.52 3.99
C GLN A 40 10.44 4.52 2.99
N ILE A 41 11.64 4.24 2.47
CA ILE A 41 12.29 5.11 1.47
C ILE A 41 11.48 5.11 0.17
N LEU A 42 11.03 3.95 -0.31
CA LEU A 42 10.18 3.85 -1.51
C LEU A 42 8.88 4.65 -1.38
N GLY A 43 8.24 4.62 -0.20
CA GLY A 43 7.07 5.45 0.12
C GLY A 43 7.37 6.94 0.07
N LYS A 44 8.44 7.40 0.74
CA LYS A 44 8.89 8.81 0.74
C LYS A 44 9.31 9.32 -0.64
N LEU A 45 9.78 8.43 -1.51
CA LEU A 45 10.09 8.71 -2.90
C LEU A 45 8.87 8.59 -3.82
N GLU A 46 7.67 8.35 -3.30
CA GLU A 46 6.45 8.16 -4.10
C GLU A 46 6.71 7.20 -5.28
N ALA A 47 7.43 6.12 -5.02
CA ALA A 47 8.01 5.27 -6.05
C ALA A 47 6.93 4.45 -6.78
N LYS A 48 6.23 5.05 -7.75
CA LYS A 48 5.14 4.43 -8.52
C LYS A 48 5.55 3.10 -9.14
N ARG A 49 6.80 2.97 -9.58
CA ARG A 49 7.35 1.71 -10.14
C ARG A 49 7.41 0.56 -9.11
N ALA A 50 7.47 0.86 -7.82
CA ALA A 50 7.50 -0.13 -6.75
C ALA A 50 6.09 -0.62 -6.37
N VAL A 51 5.01 0.00 -6.86
CA VAL A 51 3.63 -0.37 -6.49
C VAL A 51 3.34 -1.87 -6.67
N PRO A 52 3.71 -2.55 -7.79
CA PRO A 52 3.39 -3.96 -7.96
C PRO A 52 4.04 -4.86 -6.91
N VAL A 53 5.35 -4.69 -6.66
CA VAL A 53 6.08 -5.48 -5.66
C VAL A 53 5.60 -5.16 -4.25
N LEU A 54 5.15 -3.92 -4.00
CA LEU A 54 4.61 -3.55 -2.71
C LEU A 54 3.23 -4.18 -2.45
N ALA A 55 2.36 -4.16 -3.46
CA ALA A 55 1.00 -4.68 -3.37
C ALA A 55 0.95 -6.19 -3.18
N VAL A 56 1.75 -6.96 -3.94
CA VAL A 56 1.77 -8.44 -3.81
C VAL A 56 2.30 -8.89 -2.44
N ASN A 57 3.02 -8.02 -1.73
CA ASN A 57 3.59 -8.26 -0.40
C ASN A 57 2.89 -7.45 0.70
N ILE A 58 1.65 -6.99 0.49
CA ILE A 58 0.95 -6.10 1.43
C ILE A 58 0.84 -6.67 2.85
N GLY A 59 0.75 -8.00 2.97
CA GLY A 59 0.65 -8.74 4.24
C GLY A 59 1.99 -9.17 4.82
N TRP A 60 3.12 -8.77 4.20
CA TRP A 60 4.44 -9.14 4.65
C TRP A 60 4.73 -8.52 6.02
N HIS A 61 4.97 -9.42 6.98
CA HIS A 61 5.13 -9.19 8.42
C HIS A 61 3.98 -8.45 9.11
N GLY A 62 3.67 -8.95 10.31
CA GLY A 62 2.73 -8.36 11.26
C GLY A 62 2.11 -9.45 12.12
N LEU A 63 1.97 -9.18 13.42
CA LEU A 63 1.17 -10.01 14.31
C LEU A 63 -0.25 -9.43 14.39
N VAL A 64 -1.19 -10.27 14.79
CA VAL A 64 -2.60 -9.95 14.90
C VAL A 64 -2.79 -8.83 15.94
N SER A 65 -3.02 -7.60 15.49
CA SER A 65 -3.77 -6.60 16.26
C SER A 65 -4.15 -5.42 15.38
N ASP A 66 -5.46 -5.13 15.41
CA ASP A 66 -6.21 -3.98 14.91
C ASP A 66 -5.89 -3.45 13.48
N LEU A 67 -6.71 -2.50 13.02
CA LEU A 67 -6.59 -1.84 11.70
C LEU A 67 -5.35 -0.93 11.60
N SER A 68 -4.38 -1.06 12.51
CA SER A 68 -3.10 -0.39 12.45
C SER A 68 -2.27 -0.92 11.29
N LEU A 69 -1.87 -0.03 10.39
CA LEU A 69 -0.86 -0.34 9.38
C LEU A 69 0.58 -0.38 9.94
N ARG A 70 0.81 -0.05 11.23
CA ARG A 70 2.16 0.04 11.81
C ARG A 70 3.02 -1.21 11.63
N PRO A 71 2.50 -2.45 11.78
CA PRO A 71 3.33 -3.64 11.57
C PRO A 71 3.49 -4.01 10.08
N TYR A 72 2.89 -3.26 9.15
CA TYR A 72 2.86 -3.56 7.71
C TYR A 72 3.60 -2.48 6.90
N PRO A 73 4.93 -2.58 6.73
CA PRO A 73 5.69 -1.55 6.03
C PRO A 73 5.24 -1.36 4.58
N PHE A 74 4.87 -2.45 3.90
CA PHE A 74 4.37 -2.46 2.53
C PHE A 74 3.07 -1.65 2.39
N ALA A 75 2.12 -1.89 3.28
CA ALA A 75 0.86 -1.15 3.32
C ALA A 75 1.10 0.34 3.59
N GLN A 76 2.01 0.70 4.50
CA GLN A 76 2.35 2.10 4.77
C GLN A 76 2.97 2.79 3.55
N ALA A 77 3.88 2.12 2.83
CA ALA A 77 4.47 2.68 1.63
C ALA A 77 3.44 2.89 0.52
N LEU A 78 2.47 1.98 0.36
CA LEU A 78 1.37 2.14 -0.60
C LEU A 78 0.48 3.34 -0.25
N VAL A 79 0.18 3.57 1.03
CA VAL A 79 -0.52 4.78 1.48
C VAL A 79 0.30 6.03 1.17
N ALA A 80 1.60 6.02 1.43
CA ALA A 80 2.48 7.15 1.14
C ALA A 80 2.60 7.44 -0.37
N ILE A 81 2.55 6.41 -1.23
CA ILE A 81 2.50 6.57 -2.68
C ILE A 81 1.17 7.19 -3.13
N GLY A 82 0.06 6.86 -2.47
CA GLY A 82 -1.24 7.51 -2.67
C GLY A 82 -2.00 7.01 -3.91
N PRO A 83 -2.69 7.89 -4.67
CA PRO A 83 -3.55 7.54 -5.82
C PRO A 83 -2.96 6.55 -6.83
N PRO A 84 -1.66 6.60 -7.21
CA PRO A 84 -1.06 5.63 -8.12
C PRO A 84 -1.12 4.17 -7.63
N ALA A 85 -1.31 3.93 -6.33
CA ALA A 85 -1.40 2.58 -5.77
C ALA A 85 -2.79 1.95 -5.90
N VAL A 86 -3.85 2.74 -6.13
CA VAL A 86 -5.25 2.29 -6.04
C VAL A 86 -5.54 1.07 -6.93
N GLY A 87 -5.07 1.07 -8.18
CA GLY A 87 -5.33 -0.03 -9.11
C GLY A 87 -4.76 -1.37 -8.63
N ALA A 88 -3.51 -1.36 -8.18
CA ALA A 88 -2.85 -2.57 -7.69
C ALA A 88 -3.44 -3.04 -6.36
N VAL A 89 -3.74 -2.13 -5.43
CA VAL A 89 -4.36 -2.46 -4.15
C VAL A 89 -5.80 -2.97 -4.33
N GLY A 90 -6.55 -2.39 -5.28
CA GLY A 90 -7.87 -2.87 -5.66
C GLY A 90 -7.85 -4.28 -6.24
N ALA A 91 -6.79 -4.64 -6.99
CA ALA A 91 -6.60 -6.02 -7.44
C ALA A 91 -6.35 -6.97 -6.26
N VAL A 92 -5.53 -6.57 -5.27
CA VAL A 92 -5.34 -7.36 -4.04
C VAL A 92 -6.65 -7.55 -3.28
N LEU A 93 -7.46 -6.50 -3.12
CA LEU A 93 -8.76 -6.58 -2.46
C LEU A 93 -9.71 -7.56 -3.15
N ARG A 94 -9.61 -7.74 -4.47
CA ARG A 94 -10.49 -8.62 -5.23
C ARG A 94 -9.96 -10.05 -5.34
N ASP A 95 -8.66 -10.20 -5.55
CA ASP A 95 -8.07 -11.43 -6.07
C ASP A 95 -7.22 -12.18 -5.02
N ALA A 96 -6.86 -11.54 -3.89
CA ALA A 96 -6.03 -12.20 -2.88
C ALA A 96 -6.77 -13.31 -2.15
N THR A 97 -6.17 -14.50 -2.07
CA THR A 97 -6.76 -15.67 -1.42
C THR A 97 -6.92 -15.47 0.08
N ARG A 98 -5.93 -14.84 0.74
CA ARG A 98 -5.93 -14.67 2.20
C ARG A 98 -6.84 -13.50 2.60
N PRO A 99 -7.86 -13.71 3.45
CA PRO A 99 -8.74 -12.63 3.92
C PRO A 99 -7.97 -11.46 4.52
N ARG A 100 -6.87 -11.74 5.22
CA ARG A 100 -6.00 -10.70 5.81
C ARG A 100 -5.42 -9.74 4.77
N GLU A 101 -4.96 -10.24 3.62
CA GLU A 101 -4.42 -9.40 2.55
C GLU A 101 -5.51 -8.51 1.95
N ARG A 102 -6.73 -9.06 1.78
CA ARG A 102 -7.90 -8.29 1.34
C ARG A 102 -8.32 -7.22 2.36
N ALA A 103 -8.36 -7.56 3.65
CA ALA A 103 -8.67 -6.60 4.71
C ALA A 103 -7.64 -5.45 4.75
N LEU A 104 -6.35 -5.75 4.62
CA LEU A 104 -5.30 -4.73 4.53
C LEU A 104 -5.45 -3.87 3.29
N ALA A 105 -5.76 -4.46 2.14
CA ALA A 105 -6.02 -3.72 0.92
C ALA A 105 -7.20 -2.74 1.09
N ALA A 106 -8.27 -3.16 1.77
CA ALA A 106 -9.38 -2.27 2.09
C ALA A 106 -8.93 -1.07 2.95
N VAL A 107 -8.15 -1.33 4.01
CA VAL A 107 -7.62 -0.26 4.90
C VAL A 107 -6.70 0.69 4.13
N VAL A 108 -5.83 0.17 3.27
CA VAL A 108 -4.94 1.01 2.44
C VAL A 108 -5.76 1.90 1.51
N LEU A 109 -6.79 1.36 0.84
CA LEU A 109 -7.69 2.16 0.00
C LEU A 109 -8.43 3.23 0.81
N GLY A 110 -8.92 2.89 2.00
CA GLY A 110 -9.54 3.85 2.93
C GLY A 110 -8.64 5.04 3.24
N ARG A 111 -7.36 4.77 3.54
CA ARG A 111 -6.36 5.79 3.84
C ARG A 111 -5.87 6.58 2.62
N ILE A 112 -5.88 6.00 1.42
CA ILE A 112 -5.60 6.74 0.18
C ILE A 112 -6.73 7.73 -0.10
N GLY A 113 -7.97 7.34 0.17
CA GLY A 113 -9.08 8.27 0.38
C GLY A 113 -9.71 8.94 -0.83
N ASN A 114 -9.17 8.78 -2.03
CA ASN A 114 -9.73 9.38 -3.25
C ASN A 114 -10.96 8.64 -3.78
N SER A 115 -11.65 9.23 -4.76
CA SER A 115 -12.84 8.65 -5.40
C SER A 115 -12.58 7.27 -5.99
N ALA A 116 -11.44 7.08 -6.67
CA ALA A 116 -11.05 5.79 -7.22
C ALA A 116 -10.89 4.69 -6.15
N ALA A 117 -10.39 5.04 -4.97
CA ALA A 117 -10.31 4.12 -3.84
C ALA A 117 -11.69 3.77 -3.27
N ALA A 118 -12.60 4.74 -3.18
CA ALA A 118 -13.99 4.50 -2.82
C ALA A 118 -14.69 3.56 -3.81
N ASP A 119 -14.45 3.74 -5.11
CA ASP A 119 -15.05 2.91 -6.15
C ASP A 119 -14.51 1.48 -6.13
N ALA A 120 -13.21 1.31 -5.89
CA ALA A 120 -12.61 -0.01 -5.67
C ALA A 120 -13.24 -0.74 -4.46
N LEU A 121 -13.42 -0.03 -3.34
CA LEU A 121 -14.07 -0.58 -2.14
C LEU A 121 -15.54 -0.96 -2.39
N ARG A 122 -16.33 -0.08 -3.02
CA ARG A 122 -17.74 -0.33 -3.36
C ARG A 122 -17.90 -1.50 -4.32
N SER A 123 -16.98 -1.64 -5.27
CA SER A 123 -17.02 -2.73 -6.25
C SER A 123 -16.74 -4.10 -5.62
N ALA A 124 -15.88 -4.15 -4.59
CA ALA A 124 -15.55 -5.39 -3.90
C ALA A 124 -16.61 -5.82 -2.87
N GLN A 125 -17.27 -4.85 -2.22
CA GLN A 125 -18.18 -5.10 -1.09
C GLN A 125 -19.26 -6.17 -1.33
N PRO A 126 -19.99 -6.21 -2.46
CA PRO A 126 -21.10 -7.16 -2.64
C PRO A 126 -20.66 -8.62 -2.75
N ARG A 127 -19.40 -8.87 -3.11
CA ARG A 127 -18.85 -10.21 -3.34
C ARG A 127 -18.07 -10.75 -2.15
N GLU A 128 -17.76 -9.90 -1.17
CA GLU A 128 -16.92 -10.28 -0.04
C GLU A 128 -17.69 -11.10 1.01
N ARG A 129 -17.21 -12.32 1.25
CA ARG A 129 -17.85 -13.29 2.13
C ARG A 129 -17.24 -13.31 3.53
N ASP A 130 -15.99 -12.88 3.66
CA ASP A 130 -15.32 -12.81 4.93
C ASP A 130 -15.84 -11.62 5.76
N ALA A 131 -16.23 -11.89 7.01
CA ALA A 131 -16.82 -10.88 7.88
C ALA A 131 -15.84 -9.77 8.26
N ASP A 132 -14.55 -10.10 8.42
CA ASP A 132 -13.52 -9.14 8.82
C ASP A 132 -13.17 -8.22 7.66
N VAL A 133 -13.07 -8.78 6.46
CA VAL A 133 -12.86 -7.99 5.25
C VAL A 133 -14.04 -7.06 5.00
N ARG A 134 -15.29 -7.53 5.15
CA ARG A 134 -16.48 -6.65 5.05
C ARG A 134 -16.44 -5.51 6.06
N ARG A 135 -16.07 -5.79 7.32
CA ARG A 135 -15.91 -4.75 8.35
C ARG A 135 -14.85 -3.73 7.94
N ALA A 136 -13.70 -4.18 7.42
CA ALA A 136 -12.65 -3.29 6.93
C ALA A 136 -13.12 -2.42 5.75
N ILE A 137 -13.84 -2.99 4.78
CA ILE A 137 -14.41 -2.25 3.65
C ILE A 137 -15.37 -1.16 4.14
N VAL A 138 -16.31 -1.50 5.02
CA VAL A 138 -17.31 -0.55 5.56
C VAL A 138 -16.63 0.55 6.37
N ALA A 139 -15.67 0.20 7.22
CA ALA A 139 -14.91 1.17 8.00
C ALA A 139 -14.16 2.15 7.08
N SER A 140 -13.51 1.63 6.05
CA SER A 140 -12.76 2.42 5.07
C SER A 140 -13.68 3.36 4.28
N LEU A 141 -14.83 2.88 3.79
CA LEU A 141 -15.81 3.73 3.11
C LEU A 141 -16.35 4.86 4.02
N ARG A 142 -16.57 4.57 5.31
CA ARG A 142 -16.98 5.58 6.30
C ARG A 142 -15.89 6.62 6.54
N GLU A 143 -14.62 6.21 6.59
CA GLU A 143 -13.48 7.11 6.73
C GLU A 143 -13.41 8.07 5.54
N ILE A 144 -13.50 7.55 4.30
CA ILE A 144 -13.53 8.37 3.08
C ILE A 144 -14.69 9.37 3.10
N GLY A 145 -15.89 8.93 3.49
CA GLY A 145 -17.08 9.80 3.54
C GLY A 145 -17.03 10.88 4.64
N ARG A 146 -16.12 10.78 5.61
CA ARG A 146 -15.90 11.80 6.64
C ARG A 146 -14.82 12.81 6.28
N ALA A 147 -13.93 12.45 5.35
CA ALA A 147 -12.92 13.39 4.86
C ALA A 147 -13.61 14.47 4.01
N PRO A 148 -13.39 15.77 4.28
CA PRO A 148 -13.92 16.84 3.44
C PRO A 148 -13.41 16.61 2.01
N HIS A 149 -14.33 16.58 1.05
CA HIS A 149 -14.02 16.36 -0.35
C HIS A 149 -13.22 17.57 -0.88
N GLU A 150 -11.89 17.53 -0.81
CA GLU A 150 -11.05 18.48 -1.53
C GLU A 150 -11.08 18.14 -3.02
N GLY A 151 -11.74 18.99 -3.80
CA GLY A 151 -11.46 19.25 -5.22
C GLY A 151 -11.88 18.17 -6.21
N GLN A 152 -13.05 18.36 -6.82
CA GLN A 152 -13.24 18.08 -8.25
C GLN A 152 -12.82 19.32 -9.05
#